data_AF-A0ABD5S786-F1
#
_entry.id   AF-A0ABD5S786-F1
#
_cell.length_a   1.000
_cell.length_b   1.000
_cell.length_c   1.000
_cell.angle_alpha   90.00
_cell.angle_beta   90.00
_cell.angle_gamma   90.00
#
_symmetry.space_group_name_H-M   'P 1'
#
loop_
_entity.id
_entity.type
_entity.pdbx_description
1 polymer ?
#
loop_
_entity_poly.entity_id
_entity_poly.type
_entity_poly.pdbx_seq_one_letter_code
_entity_poly.pdbx_strand_id
1 'polypeptide(L)' 'MPVREARLRDDLEANAAFGAVDGPGHGRTVLTGSDADRAARDHLVDRLEADGL' A
#
# COMPACT_ATOMS: atom_id res chain seq x y z
N MET A 1 19.36 -2.12 11.52
CA MET A 1 18.08 -2.63 12.05
C MET A 1 17.68 -3.86 11.25
N PRO A 2 17.38 -5.01 11.89
CA PRO A 2 16.87 -6.17 11.17
C PRO A 2 15.45 -5.88 10.64
N VAL A 3 15.16 -6.30 9.40
CA VAL A 3 13.86 -6.14 8.75
C VAL A 3 13.14 -7.49 8.75
N ARG A 4 11.82 -7.49 8.98
CA ARG A 4 10.98 -8.69 8.83
C ARG A 4 10.54 -8.82 7.37
N GLU A 5 11.32 -9.53 6.57
CA GLU A 5 11.15 -9.64 5.12
C GLU A 5 9.75 -10.11 4.69
N ALA A 6 9.20 -11.11 5.38
CA ALA A 6 7.87 -11.63 5.08
C ALA A 6 6.79 -10.56 5.25
N ARG A 7 6.78 -9.86 6.39
CA ARG A 7 5.85 -8.73 6.60
C ARG A 7 6.07 -7.65 5.55
N LEU A 8 7.31 -7.31 5.24
CA LEU A 8 7.60 -6.27 4.26
C LEU A 8 7.00 -6.62 2.88
N ARG A 9 7.09 -7.89 2.47
CA ARG A 9 6.44 -8.36 1.24
C ARG A 9 4.93 -8.21 1.31
N ASP A 10 4.30 -8.67 2.38
CA ASP A 10 2.84 -8.59 2.56
C ASP A 10 2.36 -7.12 2.52
N ASP A 11 3.06 -6.22 3.21
CA ASP A 11 2.73 -4.78 3.24
C ASP A 11 2.91 -4.14 1.85
N LEU A 12 3.94 -4.54 1.08
CA LEU A 12 4.15 -4.06 -0.29
C LEU A 12 3.06 -4.55 -1.25
N GLU A 13 2.67 -5.82 -1.16
CA GLU A 13 1.64 -6.43 -2.01
C GLU A 13 0.25 -5.85 -1.70
N ALA A 14 -0.08 -5.66 -0.42
CA ALA A 14 -1.31 -4.99 -0.01
C ALA A 14 -1.37 -3.55 -0.54
N ASN A 15 -0.27 -2.80 -0.42
CA ASN A 15 -0.22 -1.44 -0.94
C ASN A 15 -0.27 -1.41 -2.49
N ALA A 16 0.31 -2.40 -3.17
CA ALA A 16 0.29 -2.50 -4.63
C ALA A 16 -1.11 -2.66 -5.22
N ALA A 17 -2.07 -3.18 -4.44
CA ALA A 17 -3.46 -3.31 -4.85
C ALA A 17 -4.16 -1.95 -5.10
N PHE A 18 -3.73 -0.87 -4.43
CA PHE A 18 -4.35 0.44 -4.61
C PHE A 18 -3.94 1.07 -5.95
N GLY A 19 -4.92 1.24 -6.83
CA GLY A 19 -4.71 1.73 -8.18
C GLY A 19 -4.04 0.71 -9.10
N ALA A 20 -4.13 -0.59 -8.78
CA ALA A 20 -3.61 -1.65 -9.63
C ALA A 20 -4.19 -1.56 -11.05
N VAL A 21 -3.36 -1.84 -12.04
CA VAL A 21 -3.76 -1.88 -13.45
C VAL A 21 -3.45 -3.24 -14.05
N ASP A 22 -4.30 -3.68 -14.98
CA ASP A 22 -4.09 -4.95 -15.67
C ASP A 22 -2.86 -4.88 -16.58
N GLY A 23 -2.03 -5.93 -16.52
CA GLY A 23 -0.85 -6.05 -17.37
C GLY A 23 0.17 -7.05 -16.81
N PRO A 24 1.24 -7.32 -17.56
CA PRO A 24 2.33 -8.13 -17.05
C PRO A 24 3.05 -7.42 -15.88
N GLY A 25 3.17 -8.09 -14.74
CA GLY A 25 3.83 -7.57 -13.54
C GLY A 25 2.89 -6.85 -12.56
N HIS A 26 3.45 -6.04 -11.67
CA HIS A 26 2.71 -5.35 -10.60
C HIS A 26 2.62 -3.84 -10.88
N GLY A 27 1.88 -3.47 -11.93
CA GLY A 27 1.66 -2.07 -12.29
C GLY A 27 0.58 -1.41 -11.43
N ARG A 28 0.77 -0.13 -11.07
CA ARG A 28 -0.27 0.70 -10.44
C ARG A 28 -0.18 2.15 -10.89
N THR A 29 -1.33 2.83 -10.93
CA THR A 29 -1.43 4.28 -11.14
C THR A 29 -2.12 4.91 -9.94
N VAL A 30 -1.39 5.75 -9.21
CA VAL A 30 -1.89 6.47 -8.03
C VAL A 30 -1.52 7.94 -8.15
N LEU A 31 -2.36 8.66 -8.89
CA LEU A 31 -2.21 10.11 -9.05
C LEU A 31 -2.63 10.81 -7.76
N THR A 32 -1.91 11.86 -7.39
CA THR A 32 -2.22 12.67 -6.20
C THR A 32 -3.67 13.15 -6.23
N GLY A 33 -4.39 12.94 -5.14
CA GLY A 33 -5.79 13.34 -4.98
C GLY A 33 -6.81 12.44 -5.68
N SER A 34 -6.39 11.36 -6.34
CA SER A 34 -7.30 10.33 -6.86
C SER A 34 -7.90 9.48 -5.73
N ASP A 35 -8.95 8.73 -6.04
CA ASP A 35 -9.55 7.78 -5.09
C ASP A 35 -8.57 6.68 -4.68
N ALA A 36 -7.67 6.27 -5.58
CA ALA A 36 -6.61 5.32 -5.26
C ALA A 36 -5.57 5.91 -4.28
N ASP A 37 -5.26 7.21 -4.39
CA ASP A 37 -4.37 7.91 -3.45
C ASP A 37 -5.04 8.05 -2.07
N ARG A 38 -6.33 8.38 -2.05
CA ARG A 38 -7.13 8.39 -0.82
C ARG A 38 -7.11 7.01 -0.15
N ALA A 39 -7.48 5.95 -0.86
CA ALA A 39 -7.55 4.60 -0.29
C ALA A 39 -6.19 4.12 0.26
N ALA A 40 -5.09 4.40 -0.45
CA ALA A 40 -3.75 4.05 0.02
C ALA A 40 -3.36 4.82 1.29
N ARG A 41 -3.75 6.10 1.41
CA ARG A 41 -3.49 6.93 2.58
C ARG A 41 -4.33 6.52 3.78
N ASP A 42 -5.62 6.28 3.56
CA ASP A 42 -6.53 5.81 4.61
C ASP A 42 -6.01 4.48 5.19
N HIS A 43 -5.63 3.53 4.32
CA HIS A 43 -5.01 2.28 4.75
C HIS A 43 -3.72 2.48 5.57
N LEU A 44 -2.86 3.42 5.16
CA LEU A 44 -1.65 3.74 5.91
C LEU A 44 -1.99 4.28 7.30
N VAL A 45 -2.92 5.23 7.41
CA VAL A 45 -3.34 5.80 8.68
C VAL A 45 -3.93 4.72 9.58
N ASP A 46 -4.86 3.91 9.08
CA ASP A 46 -5.45 2.78 9.81
C ASP A 46 -4.37 1.83 10.37
N ARG A 47 -3.33 1.55 9.57
CA ARG A 47 -2.21 0.68 10.00
C ARG A 47 -1.36 1.33 11.08
N LEU A 48 -1.12 2.63 11.00
CA LEU A 48 -0.36 3.38 12.00
C LEU A 48 -1.15 3.45 13.31
N GLU A 49 -2.45 3.74 13.26
CA GLU A 49 -3.33 3.76 14.43
C GLU A 49 -3.41 2.38 15.09
N ALA A 50 -3.52 1.31 14.30
CA ALA A 50 -3.50 -0.06 14.81
C ALA A 50 -2.16 -0.44 15.48
N ASP A 51 -1.05 0.16 15.04
CA ASP A 51 0.28 0.00 15.62
C ASP A 51 0.52 1.01 16.79
N GLY A 52 -0.46 1.88 17.10
CA GLY A 52 -0.46 2.80 18.25
C GLY A 52 0.12 4.20 18.01
N LEU A 53 0.11 4.68 16.76
CA LEU A 53 0.59 6.00 16.35
C LEU A 53 -0.55 7.00 16.10
#